data_AF-A0A538ISN6-F1
#
_entry.id   AF-A0A538ISN6-F1
#
_cell.length_a   1.000
_cell.length_b   1.000
_cell.length_c   1.000
_cell.angle_alpha   90.00
_cell.angle_beta   90.00
_cell.angle_gamma   90.00
#
_symmetry.space_group_name_H-M   'P 1'
#
loop_
_entity.id
_entity.type
_entity.pdbx_description
1 polymer ?
#
loop_
_entity_poly.entity_id
_entity_poly.type
_entity_poly.pdbx_seq_one_letter_code
_entity_poly.pdbx_strand_id
1 'polypeptide(L)'
;EFREYERASTTAADAYLGPVVVRYLRALSTAAAAAELPAPFVMRSSGGVATPEEAAEHPATILVSGPAAGVVGAARLAALAGIENAIAFDMGGTSTDVCLIAGGRAERASERSVAGLPIRLPTVDLHTVGAGGGSLVWTDAGGALRVGPQSAGANPGPACYGRGGAQGTVTDANLLLDRLPHELAGGVELDRRAAERTLAGVDPAAVVDVVNAEMLRALRVVSVERGHDPTDFALVAFGGAGPLHACELADELGIRTVLVPEAAGVLSALGLVASEERRDAVRSYLVPLADAGELPREGEADLRYTGQSFELTLSLQETDLGEAFHRAHQEQYGFAERDREVQLVAVRTADIRKGPELVLPRGEERTITGPAVIELAGSTCWIPPGWVGARDGRMLRLTRQ
;
A
#
# COMPACT_ATOMS: atom_id res chain seq x y z
N GLU A 1 7.53 7.96 23.28
CA GLU A 1 8.50 8.42 22.26
C GLU A 1 9.25 9.64 22.78
N PHE A 2 10.58 9.63 22.71
CA PHE A 2 11.44 10.65 23.35
C PHE A 2 11.63 11.92 22.51
N ARG A 3 11.57 11.80 21.19
CA ARG A 3 11.83 12.93 20.28
C ARG A 3 10.70 13.96 20.33
N GLU A 4 11.08 15.22 20.55
CA GLU A 4 10.12 16.28 20.86
C GLU A 4 9.41 16.83 19.62
N TYR A 5 10.12 17.03 18.51
CA TYR A 5 9.53 17.55 17.27
C TYR A 5 8.47 16.60 16.70
N GLU A 6 8.79 15.31 16.54
CA GLU A 6 7.89 14.31 15.98
C GLU A 6 6.69 14.05 16.91
N ARG A 7 6.89 14.11 18.23
CA ARG A 7 5.80 14.04 19.21
C ARG A 7 4.89 15.25 19.10
N ALA A 8 5.43 16.46 19.04
CA ALA A 8 4.65 17.69 18.90
C ALA A 8 3.85 17.70 17.59
N SER A 9 4.47 17.28 16.48
CA SER A 9 3.84 17.13 15.17
C SER A 9 2.69 16.11 15.20
N THR A 10 2.92 14.93 15.77
CA THR A 10 1.89 13.88 15.91
C THR A 10 0.71 14.36 16.75
N THR A 11 0.98 14.99 17.90
CA THR A 11 -0.08 15.56 18.76
C THR A 11 -0.86 16.67 18.06
N ALA A 12 -0.19 17.51 17.27
CA ALA A 12 -0.85 18.54 16.48
C ALA A 12 -1.79 17.94 15.41
N ALA A 13 -1.36 16.85 14.75
CA ALA A 13 -2.21 16.13 13.80
C ALA A 13 -3.44 15.51 14.48
N ASP A 14 -3.28 14.85 15.64
CA ASP A 14 -4.40 14.33 16.44
C ASP A 14 -5.40 15.44 16.80
N ALA A 15 -4.91 16.57 17.32
CA ALA A 15 -5.76 17.70 17.72
C ALA A 15 -6.48 18.35 16.52
N TYR A 16 -5.81 18.43 15.37
CA TYR A 16 -6.39 18.98 14.15
C TYR A 16 -7.50 18.10 13.58
N LEU A 17 -7.30 16.78 13.58
CA LEU A 17 -8.22 15.80 13.00
C LEU A 17 -9.38 15.43 13.92
N GLY A 18 -9.17 15.52 15.24
CA GLY A 18 -10.12 15.11 16.29
C GLY A 18 -11.56 15.52 16.02
N PRO A 19 -11.88 16.81 15.83
CA PRO A 19 -13.27 17.25 15.64
C PRO A 19 -13.98 16.59 14.45
N VAL A 20 -13.27 16.37 13.33
CA VAL A 20 -13.84 15.79 12.11
C VAL A 20 -14.00 14.28 12.27
N VAL A 21 -12.96 13.60 12.77
CA VAL A 21 -12.93 12.15 12.92
C VAL A 21 -13.91 11.68 13.99
N VAL A 22 -13.94 12.32 15.16
CA VAL A 22 -14.89 12.00 16.25
C VAL A 22 -16.32 12.10 15.76
N ARG A 23 -16.66 13.17 15.03
CA ARG A 23 -18.02 13.36 14.50
C ARG A 23 -18.38 12.27 13.49
N TYR A 24 -17.46 11.95 12.57
CA TYR A 24 -17.68 10.91 11.58
C TYR A 24 -17.88 9.54 12.22
N LEU A 25 -17.00 9.14 13.13
CA LEU A 25 -17.06 7.83 13.80
C LEU A 25 -18.32 7.69 14.66
N ARG A 26 -18.74 8.74 15.37
CA ARG A 26 -20.02 8.73 16.12
C ARG A 26 -21.22 8.57 15.20
N ALA A 27 -21.23 9.28 14.06
CA ALA A 27 -22.31 9.15 13.08
C ALA A 27 -22.35 7.73 12.49
N LEU A 28 -21.20 7.16 12.16
CA LEU A 28 -21.07 5.79 11.67
C LEU A 28 -21.59 4.77 12.70
N SER A 29 -21.13 4.84 13.95
CA SER A 29 -21.58 3.91 15.01
C SER A 29 -23.08 4.04 15.28
N THR A 30 -23.63 5.26 15.23
CA THR A 30 -25.06 5.52 15.39
C THR A 30 -25.87 4.92 14.25
N ALA A 31 -25.41 5.10 13.01
CA ALA A 31 -26.05 4.55 11.82
C ALA A 31 -26.01 3.01 11.82
N ALA A 32 -24.88 2.42 12.21
CA ALA A 32 -24.73 0.97 12.36
C ALA A 32 -25.71 0.41 13.40
N ALA A 33 -25.81 1.05 14.58
CA ALA A 33 -26.74 0.65 15.62
C ALA A 33 -28.21 0.78 15.17
N ALA A 34 -28.56 1.88 14.48
CA ALA A 34 -29.90 2.08 13.93
C ALA A 34 -30.27 1.06 12.84
N ALA A 35 -29.27 0.51 12.14
CA ALA A 35 -29.43 -0.56 11.16
C ALA A 35 -29.32 -1.97 11.79
N GLU A 36 -29.26 -2.08 13.12
CA GLU A 36 -29.10 -3.34 13.87
C GLU A 36 -27.83 -4.12 13.48
N LEU A 37 -26.79 -3.42 13.02
CA LEU A 37 -25.49 -3.99 12.68
C LEU A 37 -24.56 -4.01 13.90
N PRO A 38 -23.58 -4.94 13.94
CA PRO A 38 -22.52 -4.92 14.96
C PRO A 38 -21.75 -3.60 14.97
N ALA A 39 -21.16 -3.27 16.12
CA ALA A 39 -20.27 -2.12 16.24
C ALA A 39 -19.13 -2.23 15.20
N PRO A 40 -18.89 -1.19 14.39
CA PRO A 40 -17.89 -1.25 13.35
C PRO A 40 -16.49 -1.18 13.96
N PHE A 41 -15.53 -1.83 13.29
CA PHE A 41 -14.11 -1.60 13.53
C PHE A 41 -13.55 -0.61 12.50
N VAL A 42 -12.48 0.08 12.86
CA VAL A 42 -11.78 1.06 12.03
C VAL A 42 -10.37 0.56 11.74
N MET A 43 -9.94 0.57 10.47
CA MET A 43 -8.57 0.23 10.10
C MET A 43 -7.59 1.26 10.64
N ARG A 44 -6.50 0.80 11.25
CA ARG A 44 -5.34 1.61 11.60
C ARG A 44 -4.30 1.56 10.49
N SER A 45 -3.48 2.60 10.45
CA SER A 45 -2.32 2.70 9.56
C SER A 45 -1.31 1.58 9.80
N SER A 46 -1.30 0.93 10.97
CA SER A 46 -0.44 -0.22 11.29
C SER A 46 -0.93 -1.57 10.72
N GLY A 47 -2.06 -1.57 10.00
CA GLY A 47 -2.66 -2.74 9.35
C GLY A 47 -3.58 -3.59 10.24
N GLY A 48 -3.74 -3.21 11.52
CA GLY A 48 -4.74 -3.81 12.40
C GLY A 48 -5.98 -2.95 12.55
N VAL A 49 -6.99 -3.48 13.23
CA VAL A 49 -8.25 -2.76 13.49
C VAL A 49 -8.40 -2.29 14.93
N ALA A 50 -9.24 -1.27 15.12
CA ALA A 50 -9.51 -0.59 16.39
C ALA A 50 -11.00 -0.30 16.56
N THR A 51 -11.45 -0.05 17.78
CA THR A 51 -12.82 0.45 17.99
C THR A 51 -12.93 1.91 17.55
N PRO A 52 -14.14 2.42 17.26
CA PRO A 52 -14.36 3.81 16.92
C PRO A 52 -13.93 4.76 18.05
N GLU A 53 -14.06 4.35 19.30
CA GLU A 53 -13.63 5.13 20.48
C GLU A 53 -12.11 5.27 20.50
N GLU A 54 -11.37 4.16 20.35
CA GLU A 54 -9.91 4.19 20.31
C GLU A 54 -9.37 5.02 19.13
N ALA A 55 -10.02 4.90 17.95
CA ALA A 55 -9.64 5.68 16.77
C ALA A 55 -9.99 7.18 16.91
N ALA A 56 -11.03 7.51 17.68
CA ALA A 56 -11.43 8.88 17.98
C ALA A 56 -10.49 9.56 18.99
N GLU A 57 -9.90 8.80 19.91
CA GLU A 57 -8.89 9.30 20.86
C GLU A 57 -7.57 9.63 20.18
N HIS A 58 -7.17 8.85 19.16
CA HIS A 58 -5.94 9.04 18.38
C HIS A 58 -6.17 9.02 16.86
N PRO A 59 -6.78 10.06 16.28
CA PRO A 59 -7.12 10.13 14.85
C PRO A 59 -5.93 9.98 13.89
N ALA A 60 -4.72 10.37 14.29
CA ALA A 60 -3.52 10.22 13.47
C ALA A 60 -3.18 8.75 13.20
N THR A 61 -3.70 7.81 14.00
CA THR A 61 -3.51 6.37 13.76
C THR A 61 -4.24 5.87 12.52
N ILE A 62 -5.23 6.59 11.97
CA ILE A 62 -6.06 6.12 10.84
C ILE A 62 -5.78 6.85 9.51
N LEU A 63 -4.69 7.62 9.43
CA LEU A 63 -4.31 8.47 8.29
C LEU A 63 -4.24 7.73 6.94
N VAL A 64 -3.81 6.46 6.93
CA VAL A 64 -3.78 5.61 5.72
C VAL A 64 -4.52 4.29 5.90
N SER A 65 -5.63 4.35 6.62
CA SER A 65 -6.53 3.22 6.83
C SER A 65 -6.82 2.42 5.55
N GLY A 66 -7.19 3.08 4.44
CA GLY A 66 -7.49 2.40 3.17
C GLY A 66 -6.32 1.61 2.58
N PRO A 67 -5.19 2.26 2.22
CA PRO A 67 -4.03 1.58 1.67
C PRO A 67 -3.45 0.52 2.59
N ALA A 68 -3.40 0.77 3.91
CA ALA A 68 -2.95 -0.23 4.88
C ALA A 68 -3.78 -1.51 4.83
N ALA A 69 -5.11 -1.38 4.68
CA ALA A 69 -5.98 -2.53 4.49
C ALA A 69 -5.66 -3.29 3.19
N GLY A 70 -5.43 -2.57 2.10
CA GLY A 70 -5.04 -3.15 0.81
C GLY A 70 -3.78 -4.00 0.90
N VAL A 71 -2.75 -3.49 1.56
CA VAL A 71 -1.48 -4.21 1.77
C VAL A 71 -1.66 -5.46 2.64
N VAL A 72 -2.47 -5.38 3.70
CA VAL A 72 -2.80 -6.56 4.53
C VAL A 72 -3.51 -7.62 3.68
N GLY A 73 -4.46 -7.21 2.84
CA GLY A 73 -5.11 -8.09 1.87
C GLY A 73 -4.13 -8.71 0.88
N ALA A 74 -3.21 -7.92 0.35
CA ALA A 74 -2.18 -8.37 -0.59
C ALA A 74 -1.24 -9.40 0.04
N ALA A 75 -0.77 -9.18 1.28
CA ALA A 75 0.07 -10.13 2.01
C ALA A 75 -0.65 -11.46 2.26
N ARG A 76 -1.94 -11.41 2.63
CA ARG A 76 -2.76 -12.63 2.79
C ARG A 76 -2.93 -13.38 1.48
N LEU A 77 -3.14 -12.68 0.36
CA LEU A 77 -3.26 -13.32 -0.95
C LEU A 77 -1.95 -13.92 -1.43
N ALA A 78 -0.83 -13.24 -1.25
CA ALA A 78 0.49 -13.80 -1.53
C ALA A 78 0.70 -15.10 -0.74
N ALA A 79 0.38 -15.10 0.56
CA ALA A 79 0.47 -16.30 1.40
C ALA A 79 -0.44 -17.44 0.90
N LEU A 80 -1.67 -17.14 0.45
CA LEU A 80 -2.57 -18.14 -0.14
C LEU A 80 -2.03 -18.72 -1.46
N ALA A 81 -1.22 -17.96 -2.19
CA ALA A 81 -0.50 -18.40 -3.39
C ALA A 81 0.83 -19.12 -3.07
N GLY A 82 1.18 -19.27 -1.79
CA GLY A 82 2.47 -19.84 -1.36
C GLY A 82 3.66 -18.93 -1.64
N ILE A 83 3.45 -17.61 -1.70
CA ILE A 83 4.46 -16.60 -1.96
C ILE A 83 4.65 -15.75 -0.71
N GLU A 84 5.86 -15.74 -0.18
CA GLU A 84 6.21 -14.96 1.02
C GLU A 84 6.75 -13.57 0.69
N ASN A 85 7.39 -13.42 -0.48
CA ASN A 85 7.99 -12.18 -0.94
C ASN A 85 7.18 -11.60 -2.10
N ALA A 86 6.55 -10.45 -1.86
CA ALA A 86 5.75 -9.76 -2.85
C ALA A 86 5.85 -8.24 -2.73
N ILE A 87 5.48 -7.51 -3.78
CA ILE A 87 5.26 -6.06 -3.73
C ILE A 87 3.77 -5.83 -3.94
N ALA A 88 3.12 -5.21 -2.96
CA ALA A 88 1.75 -4.73 -3.09
C ALA A 88 1.73 -3.50 -4.01
N PHE A 89 0.83 -3.49 -4.99
CA PHE A 89 0.65 -2.40 -5.94
C PHE A 89 -0.86 -2.09 -6.07
N ASP A 90 -1.30 -1.05 -5.36
CA ASP A 90 -2.67 -0.53 -5.39
C ASP A 90 -2.72 0.69 -6.30
N MET A 91 -3.41 0.61 -7.44
CA MET A 91 -3.64 1.80 -8.26
C MET A 91 -5.14 2.08 -8.38
N GLY A 92 -5.51 3.26 -7.87
CA GLY A 92 -6.86 3.80 -7.95
C GLY A 92 -7.01 4.85 -9.06
N GLY A 93 -8.03 5.71 -8.91
CA GLY A 93 -8.28 6.82 -9.84
C GLY A 93 -7.39 8.04 -9.64
N THR A 94 -6.69 8.17 -8.51
CA THR A 94 -5.95 9.39 -8.15
C THR A 94 -4.49 9.12 -7.84
N SER A 95 -4.22 8.01 -7.16
CA SER A 95 -2.91 7.67 -6.64
C SER A 95 -2.63 6.19 -6.79
N THR A 96 -1.37 5.86 -6.59
CA THR A 96 -0.86 4.51 -6.45
C THR A 96 -0.15 4.39 -5.11
N ASP A 97 -0.44 3.34 -4.37
CA ASP A 97 0.23 2.97 -3.13
C ASP A 97 1.01 1.67 -3.32
N VAL A 98 2.29 1.68 -2.95
CA VAL A 98 3.16 0.49 -3.02
C VAL A 98 3.77 0.15 -1.68
N CYS A 99 3.95 -1.13 -1.41
CA CYS A 99 4.56 -1.63 -0.18
C CYS A 99 5.23 -2.98 -0.40
N LEU A 100 6.38 -3.16 0.22
CA LEU A 100 7.07 -4.44 0.23
C LEU A 100 6.43 -5.40 1.24
N ILE A 101 6.29 -6.65 0.84
CA ILE A 101 5.90 -7.78 1.68
C ILE A 101 7.09 -8.75 1.65
N ALA A 102 7.73 -8.94 2.79
CA ALA A 102 8.88 -9.83 2.93
C ALA A 102 8.60 -10.85 4.04
N GLY A 103 8.92 -12.13 3.79
CA GLY A 103 8.65 -13.20 4.76
C GLY A 103 7.16 -13.31 5.15
N GLY A 104 6.26 -13.01 4.21
CA GLY A 104 4.80 -13.08 4.39
C GLY A 104 4.21 -11.91 5.19
N ARG A 105 4.99 -10.86 5.48
CA ARG A 105 4.54 -9.70 6.28
C ARG A 105 4.83 -8.41 5.54
N ALA A 106 3.88 -7.49 5.59
CA ALA A 106 4.09 -6.13 5.09
C ALA A 106 5.16 -5.41 5.92
N GLU A 107 6.08 -4.71 5.25
CA GLU A 107 7.05 -3.85 5.93
C GLU A 107 6.34 -2.75 6.72
N ARG A 108 6.93 -2.38 7.84
CA ARG A 108 6.39 -1.42 8.79
C ARG A 108 7.41 -0.33 9.05
N ALA A 109 6.91 0.86 9.29
CA ALA A 109 7.70 1.99 9.72
C ALA A 109 7.16 2.53 11.05
N SER A 110 8.05 3.10 11.85
CA SER A 110 7.71 3.81 13.10
C SER A 110 7.34 5.28 12.88
N GLU A 111 7.52 5.76 11.65
CA GLU A 111 7.36 7.15 11.27
C GLU A 111 6.93 7.27 9.81
N ARG A 112 6.17 8.32 9.51
CA ARG A 112 5.88 8.73 8.13
C ARG A 112 5.84 10.24 8.02
N SER A 113 6.10 10.76 6.82
CA SER A 113 5.81 12.17 6.52
C SER A 113 4.37 12.33 6.02
N VAL A 114 3.67 13.35 6.50
CA VAL A 114 2.35 13.76 6.02
C VAL A 114 2.37 15.27 5.83
N ALA A 115 2.20 15.74 4.60
CA ALA A 115 2.32 17.17 4.25
C ALA A 115 3.62 17.83 4.77
N GLY A 116 4.74 17.08 4.75
CA GLY A 116 6.04 17.55 5.24
C GLY A 116 6.23 17.46 6.77
N LEU A 117 5.21 17.02 7.51
CA LEU A 117 5.26 16.86 8.96
C LEU A 117 5.49 15.39 9.35
N PRO A 118 6.42 15.08 10.26
CA PRO A 118 6.63 13.72 10.72
C PRO A 118 5.50 13.28 11.66
N ILE A 119 4.95 12.11 11.42
CA ILE A 119 3.97 11.44 12.28
C ILE A 119 4.62 10.17 12.80
N ARG A 120 4.91 10.13 14.12
CA ARG A 120 5.65 9.06 14.79
C ARG A 120 4.69 8.03 15.39
N LEU A 121 4.01 7.32 14.51
CA LEU A 121 3.10 6.23 14.86
C LEU A 121 3.43 4.99 14.03
N PRO A 122 3.23 3.77 14.58
CA PRO A 122 3.33 2.55 13.80
C PRO A 122 2.44 2.61 12.56
N THR A 123 3.04 2.38 11.39
CA THR A 123 2.37 2.39 10.09
C THR A 123 2.90 1.27 9.21
N VAL A 124 2.09 0.80 8.28
CA VAL A 124 2.57 0.07 7.11
C VAL A 124 3.45 1.03 6.31
N ASP A 125 4.58 0.53 5.83
CA ASP A 125 5.56 1.33 5.12
C ASP A 125 5.14 1.49 3.65
N LEU A 126 4.26 2.45 3.45
CA LEU A 126 3.64 2.78 2.17
C LEU A 126 4.41 3.90 1.48
N HIS A 127 4.69 3.70 0.20
CA HIS A 127 5.09 4.79 -0.68
C HIS A 127 3.92 5.12 -1.63
N THR A 128 3.41 6.35 -1.51
CA THR A 128 2.30 6.84 -2.33
C THR A 128 2.83 7.76 -3.43
N VAL A 129 2.37 7.54 -4.66
CA VAL A 129 2.66 8.40 -5.80
C VAL A 129 1.37 8.93 -6.44
N GLY A 130 1.41 10.17 -6.94
CA GLY A 130 0.30 10.87 -7.60
C GLY A 130 0.02 10.38 -9.03
N ALA A 131 -0.03 9.06 -9.21
CA ALA A 131 -0.30 8.39 -10.48
C ALA A 131 -1.49 7.45 -10.30
N GLY A 132 -2.56 7.65 -11.08
CA GLY A 132 -3.77 6.84 -11.04
C GLY A 132 -4.52 6.93 -12.36
N GLY A 133 -5.63 6.21 -12.50
CA GLY A 133 -6.42 6.19 -13.75
C GLY A 133 -6.92 7.58 -14.17
N GLY A 134 -7.24 8.44 -13.23
CA GLY A 134 -7.69 9.82 -13.47
C GLY A 134 -6.56 10.83 -13.59
N SER A 135 -5.28 10.45 -13.53
CA SER A 135 -4.17 11.39 -13.67
C SER A 135 -4.25 12.12 -15.01
N LEU A 136 -4.20 13.45 -14.94
CA LEU A 136 -4.40 14.32 -16.10
C LEU A 136 -3.20 14.29 -17.03
N VAL A 137 -3.47 14.23 -18.33
CA VAL A 137 -2.49 14.35 -19.41
C VAL A 137 -2.32 15.82 -19.77
N TRP A 138 -1.07 16.29 -19.82
CA TRP A 138 -0.73 17.66 -20.21
C TRP A 138 0.66 17.72 -20.84
N THR A 139 0.95 18.82 -21.51
CA THR A 139 2.27 19.08 -22.09
C THR A 139 2.94 20.19 -21.30
N ASP A 140 4.18 19.98 -20.88
CA ASP A 140 4.93 21.01 -20.16
C ASP A 140 5.44 22.14 -21.07
N ALA A 141 6.00 23.19 -20.46
CA ALA A 141 6.53 24.34 -21.20
C ALA A 141 7.65 23.97 -22.19
N GLY A 142 8.30 22.81 -22.01
CA GLY A 142 9.32 22.28 -22.90
C GLY A 142 8.78 21.40 -24.02
N GLY A 143 7.46 21.18 -24.07
CA GLY A 143 6.83 20.31 -25.07
C GLY A 143 6.81 18.83 -24.70
N ALA A 144 7.24 18.46 -23.49
CA ALA A 144 7.23 17.06 -23.06
C ALA A 144 5.85 16.64 -22.54
N LEU A 145 5.44 15.41 -22.86
CA LEU A 145 4.24 14.80 -22.33
C LEU A 145 4.39 14.52 -20.82
N ARG A 146 3.38 14.89 -20.04
CA ARG A 146 3.31 14.69 -18.60
C ARG A 146 1.97 14.07 -18.22
N VAL A 147 1.99 13.26 -17.16
CA VAL A 147 0.80 12.64 -16.58
C VAL A 147 0.82 12.87 -15.08
N GLY A 148 -0.25 13.45 -14.54
CA GLY A 148 -0.31 13.86 -13.13
C GLY A 148 0.61 15.04 -12.80
N PRO A 149 0.76 15.39 -11.51
CA PRO A 149 0.15 14.73 -10.35
C PRO A 149 -1.35 15.08 -10.16
N GLN A 150 -1.87 16.06 -10.88
CA GLN A 150 -3.30 16.40 -10.83
C GLN A 150 -4.16 15.24 -11.36
N SER A 151 -5.33 15.04 -10.76
CA SER A 151 -6.30 14.02 -11.15
C SER A 151 -7.66 14.64 -11.46
N ALA A 152 -8.38 14.04 -12.40
CA ALA A 152 -9.77 14.34 -12.71
C ALA A 152 -10.75 13.88 -11.60
N GLY A 153 -10.28 13.09 -10.64
CA GLY A 153 -11.10 12.50 -9.57
C GLY A 153 -12.20 11.59 -10.12
N ALA A 154 -13.32 11.49 -9.39
CA ALA A 154 -14.49 10.70 -9.80
C ALA A 154 -15.60 11.53 -10.45
N ASN A 155 -15.59 12.85 -10.25
CA ASN A 155 -16.55 13.80 -10.81
C ASN A 155 -15.84 15.15 -11.11
N PRO A 156 -15.72 15.57 -12.38
CA PRO A 156 -16.29 14.92 -13.57
C PRO A 156 -15.59 13.59 -13.93
N GLY A 157 -14.36 13.37 -13.47
CA GLY A 157 -13.58 12.18 -13.79
C GLY A 157 -13.04 12.15 -15.22
N PRO A 158 -12.45 11.02 -15.64
CA PRO A 158 -12.03 10.76 -17.02
C PRO A 158 -13.06 11.19 -18.06
N ALA A 159 -12.60 11.68 -19.22
CA ALA A 159 -13.49 12.16 -20.27
C ALA A 159 -14.42 11.05 -20.76
N CYS A 160 -13.90 9.82 -20.85
CA CYS A 160 -14.62 8.62 -21.21
C CYS A 160 -15.76 8.24 -20.25
N TYR A 161 -15.85 8.82 -19.05
CA TYR A 161 -17.01 8.61 -18.18
C TYR A 161 -18.26 9.37 -18.64
N GLY A 162 -18.14 10.24 -19.66
CA GLY A 162 -19.29 10.96 -20.24
C GLY A 162 -19.90 12.04 -19.33
N ARG A 163 -19.21 12.41 -18.24
CA ARG A 163 -19.69 13.36 -17.21
C ARG A 163 -19.17 14.80 -17.38
N GLY A 164 -18.63 15.12 -18.56
CA GLY A 164 -18.08 16.44 -18.86
C GLY A 164 -16.60 16.64 -18.50
N GLY A 165 -15.83 15.56 -18.35
CA GLY A 165 -14.37 15.64 -18.24
C GLY A 165 -13.76 16.25 -19.50
N ALA A 166 -12.94 17.30 -19.35
CA ALA A 166 -12.45 18.12 -20.46
C ALA A 166 -10.97 17.90 -20.79
N GLN A 167 -10.25 17.13 -19.99
CA GLN A 167 -8.83 16.84 -20.15
C GLN A 167 -8.63 15.33 -20.23
N GLY A 168 -7.68 14.89 -21.05
CA GLY A 168 -7.36 13.47 -21.20
C GLY A 168 -6.75 12.89 -19.93
N THR A 169 -6.97 11.60 -19.70
CA THR A 169 -6.50 10.86 -18.51
C THR A 169 -5.86 9.52 -18.89
N VAL A 170 -5.28 8.85 -17.91
CA VAL A 170 -4.75 7.48 -18.06
C VAL A 170 -5.87 6.48 -18.39
N THR A 171 -7.06 6.64 -17.83
CA THR A 171 -8.23 5.81 -18.16
C THR A 171 -8.68 6.05 -19.61
N ASP A 172 -8.66 7.30 -20.08
CA ASP A 172 -8.96 7.62 -21.49
C ASP A 172 -7.96 6.92 -22.42
N ALA A 173 -6.67 6.95 -22.10
CA ALA A 173 -5.64 6.29 -22.88
C ALA A 173 -5.82 4.75 -22.91
N ASN A 174 -6.07 4.13 -21.75
CA ASN A 174 -6.34 2.69 -21.67
C ASN A 174 -7.60 2.28 -22.47
N LEU A 175 -8.64 3.12 -22.48
CA LEU A 175 -9.80 2.90 -23.33
C LEU A 175 -9.43 2.92 -24.81
N LEU A 176 -8.68 3.94 -25.26
CA LEU A 176 -8.27 4.07 -26.66
C LEU A 176 -7.36 2.92 -27.13
N LEU A 177 -6.62 2.30 -26.21
CA LEU A 177 -5.77 1.12 -26.44
C LEU A 177 -6.52 -0.22 -26.37
N ASP A 178 -7.86 -0.22 -26.27
CA ASP A 178 -8.69 -1.43 -26.12
C ASP A 178 -8.34 -2.27 -24.87
N ARG A 179 -7.79 -1.63 -23.82
CA ARG A 179 -7.45 -2.29 -22.55
C ARG A 179 -8.59 -2.29 -21.54
N LEU A 180 -9.68 -1.57 -21.84
CA LEU A 180 -10.88 -1.47 -21.02
C LEU A 180 -12.11 -2.02 -21.78
N PRO A 181 -13.09 -2.61 -21.07
CA PRO A 181 -14.36 -2.99 -21.66
C PRO A 181 -15.18 -1.75 -22.05
N HIS A 182 -16.26 -1.94 -22.80
CA HIS A 182 -17.18 -0.85 -23.16
C HIS A 182 -17.96 -0.30 -21.94
N GLU A 183 -18.19 -1.13 -20.93
CA GLU A 183 -18.91 -0.79 -19.71
C GLU A 183 -18.07 -1.20 -18.51
N LEU A 184 -17.83 -0.27 -17.58
CA LEU A 184 -17.14 -0.57 -16.33
C LEU A 184 -18.12 -1.14 -15.29
N ALA A 185 -17.56 -1.81 -14.29
CA ALA A 185 -18.29 -2.26 -13.11
C ALA A 185 -19.12 -1.10 -12.50
N GLY A 186 -20.39 -1.39 -12.20
CA GLY A 186 -21.34 -0.40 -11.70
C GLY A 186 -22.16 0.33 -12.76
N GLY A 187 -22.09 -0.09 -14.04
CA GLY A 187 -22.98 0.39 -15.08
C GLY A 187 -22.52 1.63 -15.82
N VAL A 188 -21.21 1.92 -15.81
CA VAL A 188 -20.67 3.13 -16.45
C VAL A 188 -20.27 2.78 -17.89
N GLU A 189 -21.14 3.13 -18.84
CA GLU A 189 -20.80 3.07 -20.28
C GLU A 189 -19.72 4.10 -20.62
N LEU A 190 -18.71 3.67 -21.37
CA LEU A 190 -17.57 4.50 -21.70
C LEU A 190 -17.75 5.21 -23.07
N ASP A 191 -17.65 6.54 -23.07
CA ASP A 191 -17.66 7.36 -24.28
C ASP A 191 -16.26 7.41 -24.89
N ARG A 192 -15.97 6.47 -25.79
CA ARG A 192 -14.73 6.47 -26.58
C ARG A 192 -14.51 7.79 -27.33
N ARG A 193 -15.57 8.40 -27.88
CA ARG A 193 -15.42 9.66 -28.63
C ARG A 193 -15.00 10.81 -27.73
N ALA A 194 -15.39 10.79 -26.44
CA ALA A 194 -14.89 11.76 -25.48
C ALA A 194 -13.38 11.61 -25.25
N ALA A 195 -12.89 10.38 -25.07
CA ALA A 195 -11.45 10.11 -24.97
C ALA A 195 -10.68 10.53 -26.23
N GLU A 196 -11.20 10.21 -27.43
CA GLU A 196 -10.58 10.61 -28.70
C GLU A 196 -10.46 12.13 -28.83
N ARG A 197 -11.47 12.89 -28.38
CA ARG A 197 -11.44 14.36 -28.41
C ARG A 197 -10.40 14.93 -27.46
N THR A 198 -10.29 14.40 -26.25
CA THR A 198 -9.39 14.96 -25.22
C THR A 198 -7.93 14.55 -25.40
N LEU A 199 -7.66 13.42 -26.04
CA LEU A 199 -6.32 12.94 -26.39
C LEU A 199 -5.97 13.17 -27.87
N ALA A 200 -6.69 14.05 -28.58
CA ALA A 200 -6.41 14.36 -29.97
C ALA A 200 -4.97 14.85 -30.17
N GLY A 201 -4.19 14.14 -30.97
CA GLY A 201 -2.78 14.46 -31.24
C GLY A 201 -1.79 13.96 -30.19
N VAL A 202 -2.26 13.22 -29.18
CA VAL A 202 -1.42 12.53 -28.18
C VAL A 202 -1.54 11.02 -28.42
N ASP A 203 -0.40 10.32 -28.46
CA ASP A 203 -0.41 8.86 -28.53
C ASP A 203 -0.84 8.27 -27.18
N PRO A 204 -1.94 7.50 -27.12
CA PRO A 204 -2.37 6.82 -25.90
C PRO A 204 -1.30 5.89 -25.29
N ALA A 205 -0.47 5.25 -26.13
CA ALA A 205 0.60 4.38 -25.64
C ALA A 205 1.65 5.20 -24.86
N ALA A 206 2.03 6.38 -25.37
CA ALA A 206 2.96 7.28 -24.69
C ALA A 206 2.41 7.78 -23.34
N VAL A 207 1.08 7.96 -23.20
CA VAL A 207 0.46 8.29 -21.91
C VAL A 207 0.67 7.15 -20.90
N VAL A 208 0.47 5.91 -21.33
CA VAL A 208 0.70 4.72 -20.49
C VAL A 208 2.17 4.59 -20.12
N ASP A 209 3.09 4.82 -21.06
CA ASP A 209 4.53 4.77 -20.79
C ASP A 209 4.95 5.80 -19.73
N VAL A 210 4.44 7.04 -19.82
CA VAL A 210 4.76 8.10 -18.87
C VAL A 210 4.25 7.77 -17.46
N VAL A 211 3.01 7.27 -17.33
CA VAL A 211 2.48 6.90 -16.00
C VAL A 211 3.19 5.66 -15.44
N ASN A 212 3.50 4.67 -16.29
CA ASN A 212 4.27 3.49 -15.89
C ASN A 212 5.66 3.89 -15.38
N ALA A 213 6.34 4.84 -16.03
CA ALA A 213 7.65 5.32 -15.59
C ALA A 213 7.61 6.05 -14.22
N GLU A 214 6.48 6.65 -13.85
CA GLU A 214 6.27 7.22 -12.51
C GLU A 214 6.04 6.11 -11.46
N MET A 215 5.18 5.14 -11.77
CA MET A 215 4.92 4.00 -10.88
C MET A 215 6.15 3.08 -10.72
N LEU A 216 6.96 2.92 -11.77
CA LEU A 216 8.21 2.16 -11.71
C LEU A 216 9.21 2.79 -10.73
N ARG A 217 9.28 4.12 -10.65
CA ARG A 217 10.09 4.83 -9.66
C ARG A 217 9.60 4.51 -8.24
N ALA A 218 8.29 4.59 -8.00
CA ALA A 218 7.70 4.22 -6.71
C ALA A 218 8.02 2.77 -6.31
N LEU A 219 7.91 1.82 -7.24
CA LEU A 219 8.23 0.42 -6.99
C LEU A 219 9.73 0.22 -6.66
N ARG A 220 10.64 0.95 -7.31
CA ARG A 220 12.09 0.92 -7.01
C ARG A 220 12.42 1.51 -5.63
N VAL A 221 11.69 2.54 -5.18
CA VAL A 221 11.86 3.14 -3.85
C VAL A 221 11.57 2.13 -2.74
N VAL A 222 10.55 1.29 -2.89
CA VAL A 222 10.20 0.27 -1.87
C VAL A 222 10.95 -1.05 -2.02
N SER A 223 11.73 -1.23 -3.10
CA SER A 223 12.49 -2.46 -3.36
C SER A 223 13.99 -2.18 -3.46
N VAL A 224 14.48 -1.78 -4.64
CA VAL A 224 15.89 -1.60 -4.97
C VAL A 224 16.58 -0.61 -4.03
N GLU A 225 15.96 0.54 -3.74
CA GLU A 225 16.56 1.56 -2.87
C GLU A 225 16.66 1.09 -1.41
N ARG A 226 15.94 0.03 -1.05
CA ARG A 226 16.00 -0.64 0.26
C ARG A 226 16.86 -1.90 0.26
N GLY A 227 17.56 -2.19 -0.85
CA GLY A 227 18.46 -3.33 -0.96
C GLY A 227 17.79 -4.65 -1.36
N HIS A 228 16.53 -4.63 -1.78
CA HIS A 228 15.82 -5.82 -2.25
C HIS A 228 15.93 -5.97 -3.77
N ASP A 229 16.24 -7.18 -4.25
CA ASP A 229 16.19 -7.53 -5.67
C ASP A 229 14.73 -7.84 -6.08
N PRO A 230 14.08 -7.04 -6.94
CA PRO A 230 12.69 -7.27 -7.34
C PRO A 230 12.45 -8.63 -8.01
N THR A 231 13.47 -9.25 -8.59
CA THR A 231 13.33 -10.55 -9.28
C THR A 231 12.96 -11.70 -8.34
N ASP A 232 13.23 -11.54 -7.04
CA ASP A 232 12.86 -12.48 -5.97
C ASP A 232 11.41 -12.31 -5.47
N PHE A 233 10.68 -11.33 -6.01
CA PHE A 233 9.34 -10.95 -5.56
C PHE A 233 8.28 -11.23 -6.63
N ALA A 234 7.05 -11.49 -6.19
CA ALA A 234 5.87 -11.37 -7.03
C ALA A 234 5.26 -9.95 -6.93
N LEU A 235 4.54 -9.50 -7.96
CA LEU A 235 3.77 -8.26 -7.88
C LEU A 235 2.30 -8.59 -7.60
N VAL A 236 1.74 -8.10 -6.49
CA VAL A 236 0.30 -8.23 -6.19
C VAL A 236 -0.40 -6.95 -6.62
N ALA A 237 -1.12 -7.01 -7.75
CA ALA A 237 -1.75 -5.84 -8.35
C ALA A 237 -3.24 -5.78 -8.05
N PHE A 238 -3.68 -4.66 -7.49
CA PHE A 238 -5.05 -4.42 -7.10
C PHE A 238 -5.43 -2.94 -7.21
N GLY A 239 -6.62 -2.61 -6.73
CA GLY A 239 -7.28 -1.36 -7.05
C GLY A 239 -8.00 -1.46 -8.39
N GLY A 240 -8.71 -0.39 -8.77
CA GLY A 240 -9.50 -0.36 -10.00
C GLY A 240 -8.64 -0.39 -11.27
N ALA A 241 -7.43 0.18 -11.22
CA ALA A 241 -6.56 0.36 -12.36
C ALA A 241 -5.25 -0.44 -12.28
N GLY A 242 -4.85 -0.95 -11.11
CA GLY A 242 -3.56 -1.64 -10.95
C GLY A 242 -3.35 -2.80 -11.94
N PRO A 243 -4.31 -3.72 -12.09
CA PRO A 243 -4.17 -4.84 -13.02
C PRO A 243 -4.01 -4.47 -14.51
N LEU A 244 -4.24 -3.20 -14.91
CA LEU A 244 -4.01 -2.72 -16.28
C LEU A 244 -2.52 -2.50 -16.58
N HIS A 245 -1.73 -2.19 -15.54
CA HIS A 245 -0.33 -1.76 -15.67
C HIS A 245 0.66 -2.81 -15.14
N ALA A 246 0.16 -3.80 -14.38
CA ALA A 246 0.97 -4.71 -13.59
C ALA A 246 1.99 -5.53 -14.39
N CYS A 247 1.60 -6.10 -15.53
CA CYS A 247 2.50 -6.95 -16.32
C CYS A 247 3.66 -6.15 -16.93
N GLU A 248 3.38 -4.95 -17.45
CA GLU A 248 4.41 -4.08 -18.04
C GLU A 248 5.37 -3.57 -16.96
N LEU A 249 4.86 -3.20 -15.78
CA LEU A 249 5.69 -2.83 -14.63
C LEU A 249 6.53 -4.01 -14.13
N ALA A 250 5.97 -5.21 -14.13
CA ALA A 250 6.68 -6.43 -13.73
C ALA A 250 7.81 -6.76 -14.72
N ASP A 251 7.58 -6.63 -16.02
CA ASP A 251 8.61 -6.80 -17.05
C ASP A 251 9.79 -5.83 -16.84
N GLU A 252 9.51 -4.55 -16.57
CA GLU A 252 10.53 -3.52 -16.31
C GLU A 252 11.34 -3.75 -15.02
N LEU A 253 10.78 -4.49 -14.06
CA LEU A 253 11.45 -4.88 -12.81
C LEU A 253 12.08 -6.27 -12.86
N GLY A 254 11.88 -7.04 -13.94
CA GLY A 254 12.28 -8.44 -14.01
C GLY A 254 11.44 -9.38 -13.12
N ILE A 255 10.30 -8.92 -12.62
CA ILE A 255 9.36 -9.74 -11.84
C ILE A 255 8.67 -10.74 -12.78
N ARG A 256 8.78 -12.02 -12.45
CA ARG A 256 8.25 -13.10 -13.30
C ARG A 256 6.80 -13.50 -13.01
N THR A 257 6.27 -13.11 -11.85
CA THR A 257 4.94 -13.50 -11.38
C THR A 257 4.14 -12.28 -10.96
N VAL A 258 2.94 -12.12 -11.52
CA VAL A 258 1.95 -11.14 -11.09
C VAL A 258 0.73 -11.87 -10.54
N LEU A 259 0.27 -11.48 -9.35
CA LEU A 259 -0.96 -11.97 -8.75
C LEU A 259 -2.02 -10.88 -8.85
N VAL A 260 -3.13 -11.20 -9.49
CA VAL A 260 -4.29 -10.30 -9.57
C VAL A 260 -5.47 -10.96 -8.84
N PRO A 261 -5.91 -10.43 -7.69
CA PRO A 261 -7.06 -10.95 -6.98
C PRO A 261 -8.34 -10.85 -7.82
N GLU A 262 -9.26 -11.80 -7.67
CA GLU A 262 -10.60 -11.72 -8.27
C GLU A 262 -11.35 -10.45 -7.86
N ALA A 263 -11.19 -10.09 -6.60
CA ALA A 263 -11.76 -8.90 -5.98
C ALA A 263 -10.76 -7.73 -5.97
N ALA A 264 -9.88 -7.62 -6.98
CA ALA A 264 -8.85 -6.59 -7.05
C ALA A 264 -9.38 -5.17 -6.82
N GLY A 265 -10.55 -4.84 -7.40
CA GLY A 265 -11.18 -3.52 -7.23
C GLY A 265 -11.64 -3.19 -5.80
N VAL A 266 -11.75 -4.20 -4.93
CA VAL A 266 -12.20 -4.04 -3.53
C VAL A 266 -11.25 -4.73 -2.53
N LEU A 267 -9.99 -4.97 -2.91
CA LEU A 267 -9.05 -5.71 -2.07
C LEU A 267 -8.87 -5.05 -0.70
N SER A 268 -8.86 -3.72 -0.62
CA SER A 268 -8.74 -3.00 0.66
C SER A 268 -9.91 -3.28 1.60
N ALA A 269 -11.12 -3.45 1.08
CA ALA A 269 -12.25 -3.88 1.91
C ALA A 269 -12.09 -5.32 2.41
N LEU A 270 -11.60 -6.22 1.54
CA LEU A 270 -11.30 -7.60 1.91
C LEU A 270 -10.18 -7.67 2.96
N GLY A 271 -9.13 -6.86 2.82
CA GLY A 271 -8.04 -6.74 3.78
C GLY A 271 -8.51 -6.23 5.14
N LEU A 272 -9.45 -5.27 5.17
CA LEU A 272 -10.10 -4.83 6.40
C LEU A 272 -10.84 -5.98 7.12
N VAL A 273 -11.57 -6.80 6.37
CA VAL A 273 -12.25 -7.97 6.95
C VAL A 273 -11.23 -9.01 7.46
N ALA A 274 -10.11 -9.19 6.76
CA ALA A 274 -9.05 -10.13 7.12
C ALA A 274 -8.17 -9.68 8.29
N SER A 275 -8.22 -8.39 8.62
CA SER A 275 -7.26 -7.78 9.53
C SER A 275 -7.43 -8.31 10.94
N GLU A 276 -6.28 -8.47 11.58
CA GLU A 276 -6.19 -8.76 13.00
C GLU A 276 -6.54 -7.50 13.79
N GLU A 277 -7.11 -7.69 14.97
CA GLU A 277 -7.19 -6.58 15.91
C GLU A 277 -5.83 -6.39 16.54
N ARG A 278 -5.28 -5.18 16.45
CA ARG A 278 -3.91 -4.90 16.88
C ARG A 278 -3.86 -3.63 17.72
N ARG A 279 -3.29 -3.73 18.91
CA ARG A 279 -2.98 -2.59 19.79
C ARG A 279 -1.48 -2.47 19.93
N ASP A 280 -0.89 -1.52 19.22
CA ASP A 280 0.52 -1.19 19.33
C ASP A 280 0.77 -0.30 20.57
N ALA A 281 1.82 -0.61 21.33
CA ALA A 281 2.28 0.19 22.46
C ALA A 281 3.78 0.45 22.34
N VAL A 282 4.21 1.67 22.69
CA VAL A 282 5.62 2.07 22.65
C VAL A 282 6.02 2.70 23.98
N ARG A 283 7.06 2.17 24.61
CA ARG A 283 7.64 2.70 25.85
C ARG A 283 9.08 3.13 25.61
N SER A 284 9.44 4.34 26.04
CA SER A 284 10.82 4.84 25.95
C SER A 284 11.60 4.45 27.21
N TYR A 285 12.86 4.04 27.02
CA TYR A 285 13.75 3.54 28.07
C TYR A 285 14.97 4.47 28.26
N LEU A 286 15.69 4.80 27.18
CA LEU A 286 16.90 5.65 27.19
C LEU A 286 17.92 5.28 28.29
N VAL A 287 18.22 3.99 28.42
CA VAL A 287 19.21 3.44 29.38
C VAL A 287 20.19 2.52 28.66
N PRO A 288 21.39 2.28 29.20
CA PRO A 288 22.24 1.18 28.75
C PRO A 288 21.43 -0.13 28.67
N LEU A 289 21.65 -0.95 27.64
CA LEU A 289 20.91 -2.20 27.46
C LEU A 289 21.08 -3.13 28.67
N ALA A 290 22.25 -3.13 29.30
CA ALA A 290 22.54 -3.87 30.51
C ALA A 290 21.68 -3.45 31.72
N ASP A 291 21.18 -2.21 31.72
CA ASP A 291 20.40 -1.62 32.82
C ASP A 291 18.88 -1.65 32.54
N ALA A 292 18.46 -2.18 31.39
CA ALA A 292 17.06 -2.15 30.94
C ALA A 292 16.08 -2.92 31.83
N GLY A 293 16.58 -3.81 32.71
CA GLY A 293 15.76 -4.67 33.55
C GLY A 293 15.00 -5.73 32.75
N GLU A 294 13.85 -6.15 33.26
CA GLU A 294 13.00 -7.11 32.56
C GLU A 294 12.28 -6.46 31.36
N LEU A 295 12.49 -7.06 30.18
CA LEU A 295 11.83 -6.67 28.94
C LEU A 295 10.66 -7.62 28.60
N PRO A 296 9.66 -7.16 27.84
CA PRO A 296 8.62 -8.03 27.28
C PRO A 296 9.22 -9.19 26.47
N ARG A 297 8.54 -10.35 26.45
CA ARG A 297 8.98 -11.53 25.68
C ARG A 297 8.77 -11.40 24.18
N GLU A 298 7.80 -10.60 23.77
CA GLU A 298 7.43 -10.38 22.38
C GLU A 298 7.41 -8.89 22.07
N GLY A 299 7.78 -8.53 20.85
CA GLY A 299 7.89 -7.15 20.40
C GLY A 299 9.24 -6.86 19.77
N GLU A 300 9.57 -5.58 19.69
CA GLU A 300 10.78 -5.06 19.09
C GLU A 300 11.47 -4.07 20.02
N ALA A 301 12.80 -4.03 19.99
CA ALA A 301 13.63 -3.08 20.70
C ALA A 301 14.34 -2.15 19.72
N ASP A 302 14.23 -0.85 19.94
CA ASP A 302 15.03 0.16 19.27
C ASP A 302 16.34 0.34 20.05
N LEU A 303 17.45 -0.04 19.42
CA LEU A 303 18.78 -0.05 19.99
C LEU A 303 19.72 0.89 19.21
N ARG A 304 20.70 1.46 19.89
CA ARG A 304 21.76 2.26 19.26
C ARG A 304 23.04 2.22 20.07
N TYR A 305 24.18 2.58 19.49
CA TYR A 305 25.36 2.88 20.29
C TYR A 305 25.16 4.18 21.08
N THR A 306 25.71 4.28 22.30
CA THR A 306 25.67 5.52 23.09
C THR A 306 26.32 6.67 22.30
N GLY A 307 25.56 7.75 22.06
CA GLY A 307 25.97 8.91 21.25
C GLY A 307 25.64 8.82 19.76
N GLN A 308 25.05 7.72 19.29
CA GLN A 308 24.50 7.59 17.94
C GLN A 308 23.14 8.31 17.84
N SER A 309 22.83 8.86 16.66
CA SER A 309 21.61 9.63 16.40
C SER A 309 20.47 8.83 15.77
N PHE A 310 20.72 7.59 15.35
CA PHE A 310 19.76 6.69 14.73
C PHE A 310 19.72 5.35 15.46
N GLU A 311 18.63 4.62 15.30
CA GLU A 311 18.37 3.34 15.95
C GLU A 311 18.28 2.21 14.93
N LEU A 312 18.57 0.98 15.38
CA LEU A 312 18.19 -0.25 14.70
C LEU A 312 17.09 -0.94 15.51
N THR A 313 16.05 -1.39 14.83
CA THR A 313 14.93 -2.10 15.45
C THR A 313 15.14 -3.60 15.32
N LEU A 314 15.18 -4.32 16.44
CA LEU A 314 15.41 -5.77 16.47
C LEU A 314 14.28 -6.49 17.21
N SER A 315 14.05 -7.75 16.85
CA SER A 315 13.10 -8.61 17.57
C SER A 315 13.56 -8.86 19.02
N LEU A 316 12.65 -8.70 19.98
CA LEU A 316 12.88 -9.09 21.39
C LEU A 316 13.05 -10.60 21.58
N GLN A 317 12.79 -11.40 20.54
CA GLN A 317 12.98 -12.85 20.55
C GLN A 317 14.43 -13.28 20.24
N GLU A 318 15.31 -12.34 19.90
CA GLU A 318 16.75 -12.61 19.80
C GLU A 318 17.30 -13.13 21.14
N THR A 319 18.16 -14.15 21.08
CA THR A 319 18.71 -14.77 22.30
C THR A 319 19.64 -13.82 23.06
N ASP A 320 20.39 -12.98 22.31
CA ASP A 320 21.24 -11.93 22.84
C ASP A 320 21.04 -10.68 21.97
N LEU A 321 20.31 -9.70 22.52
CA LEU A 321 20.00 -8.45 21.83
C LEU A 321 21.25 -7.61 21.51
N GLY A 322 22.30 -7.68 22.34
CA GLY A 322 23.53 -6.92 22.11
C GLY A 322 24.30 -7.47 20.92
N GLU A 323 24.51 -8.79 20.88
CA GLU A 323 25.16 -9.45 19.74
C GLU A 323 24.32 -9.36 18.47
N ALA A 324 22.99 -9.47 18.56
CA ALA A 324 22.10 -9.26 17.44
C ALA A 324 22.22 -7.84 16.89
N PHE A 325 22.33 -6.84 17.76
CA PHE A 325 22.54 -5.45 17.35
C PHE A 325 23.87 -5.25 16.62
N HIS A 326 24.97 -5.80 17.14
CA HIS A 326 26.25 -5.72 16.46
C HIS A 326 26.22 -6.39 15.07
N ARG A 327 25.54 -7.54 14.95
CA ARG A 327 25.36 -8.24 13.67
C ARG A 327 24.55 -7.40 12.68
N ALA A 328 23.40 -6.89 13.09
CA ALA A 328 22.56 -6.03 12.25
C ALA A 328 23.30 -4.75 11.80
N HIS A 329 24.08 -4.15 12.71
CA HIS A 329 24.88 -2.97 12.40
C HIS A 329 25.99 -3.28 11.37
N GLN A 330 26.64 -4.44 11.48
CA GLN A 330 27.63 -4.91 10.52
C GLN A 330 27.02 -5.16 9.13
N GLU A 331 25.83 -5.76 9.08
CA GLU A 331 25.11 -6.05 7.83
C GLU A 331 24.66 -4.76 7.14
N GLN A 332 24.09 -3.81 7.89
CA GLN A 332 23.52 -2.59 7.32
C GLN A 332 24.57 -1.51 7.00
N TYR A 333 25.60 -1.36 7.84
CA TYR A 333 26.57 -0.26 7.73
C TYR A 333 28.01 -0.71 7.46
N GLY A 334 28.27 -2.03 7.43
CA GLY A 334 29.59 -2.59 7.13
C GLY A 334 30.58 -2.56 8.31
N PHE A 335 30.15 -2.16 9.51
CA PHE A 335 30.98 -2.17 10.72
C PHE A 335 30.16 -2.45 11.99
N ALA A 336 30.81 -2.84 13.09
CA ALA A 336 30.22 -2.91 14.42
C ALA A 336 31.24 -2.50 15.50
N GLU A 337 30.86 -1.56 16.37
CA GLU A 337 31.68 -1.09 17.49
C GLU A 337 31.39 -1.91 18.75
N ARG A 338 31.89 -3.15 18.82
CA ARG A 338 31.61 -4.08 19.93
C ARG A 338 32.04 -3.56 21.32
N ASP A 339 33.02 -2.66 21.38
CA ASP A 339 33.48 -2.04 22.63
C ASP A 339 32.60 -0.87 23.09
N ARG A 340 31.68 -0.39 22.24
CA ARG A 340 30.82 0.75 22.53
C ARG A 340 29.52 0.27 23.16
N GLU A 341 29.14 0.93 24.24
CA GLU A 341 27.91 0.61 24.99
C GLU A 341 26.68 0.73 24.08
N VAL A 342 25.83 -0.30 24.13
CA VAL A 342 24.52 -0.32 23.46
C VAL A 342 23.48 0.28 24.41
N GLN A 343 22.71 1.24 23.92
CA GLN A 343 21.62 1.90 24.61
C GLN A 343 20.28 1.38 24.10
N LEU A 344 19.39 1.00 25.03
CA LEU A 344 17.98 0.75 24.74
C LEU A 344 17.21 2.07 24.71
N VAL A 345 16.64 2.39 23.56
CA VAL A 345 15.92 3.66 23.33
C VAL A 345 14.43 3.49 23.60
N ALA A 346 13.83 2.48 22.99
CA ALA A 346 12.41 2.18 23.15
C ALA A 346 12.12 0.70 22.97
N VAL A 347 11.00 0.28 23.52
CA VAL A 347 10.42 -1.04 23.32
C VAL A 347 9.03 -0.87 22.71
N ARG A 348 8.76 -1.66 21.68
CA ARG A 348 7.51 -1.68 20.93
C ARG A 348 6.87 -3.05 21.10
N THR A 349 5.64 -3.09 21.59
CA THR A 349 4.88 -4.33 21.74
C THR A 349 3.56 -4.21 21.02
N ALA A 350 2.94 -5.35 20.69
CA ALA A 350 1.58 -5.35 20.20
C ALA A 350 0.77 -6.51 20.75
N ASP A 351 -0.45 -6.21 21.18
CA ASP A 351 -1.47 -7.21 21.45
C ASP A 351 -2.22 -7.50 20.15
N ILE A 352 -2.32 -8.78 19.76
CA ILE A 352 -2.87 -9.23 18.48
C ILE A 352 -3.97 -10.25 18.73
N ARG A 353 -5.17 -9.98 18.22
CA ARG A 353 -6.25 -10.98 18.12
C ARG A 353 -6.44 -11.37 16.66
N LYS A 354 -6.36 -12.68 16.38
CA LYS A 354 -6.50 -13.23 15.03
C LYS A 354 -7.82 -12.76 14.43
N GLY A 355 -7.75 -12.22 13.21
CA GLY A 355 -8.93 -11.87 12.42
C GLY A 355 -9.71 -13.12 11.96
N PRO A 356 -10.91 -12.93 11.40
CA PRO A 356 -11.68 -14.03 10.85
C PRO A 356 -10.94 -14.70 9.67
N GLU A 357 -11.20 -15.98 9.44
CA GLU A 357 -10.70 -16.65 8.25
C GLU A 357 -11.52 -16.23 7.02
N LEU A 358 -10.82 -15.80 5.97
CA LEU A 358 -11.45 -15.43 4.72
C LEU A 358 -11.73 -16.65 3.86
N VAL A 359 -13.00 -16.82 3.49
CA VAL A 359 -13.38 -17.72 2.40
C VAL A 359 -13.54 -16.88 1.14
N LEU A 360 -12.54 -16.94 0.26
CA LEU A 360 -12.60 -16.25 -1.01
C LEU A 360 -13.52 -17.01 -1.98
N PRO A 361 -14.40 -16.29 -2.71
CA PRO A 361 -15.22 -16.91 -3.75
C PRO A 361 -14.31 -17.57 -4.79
N ARG A 362 -14.75 -18.71 -5.33
CA ARG A 362 -14.06 -19.39 -6.42
C ARG A 362 -14.69 -18.96 -7.75
N GLY A 363 -13.92 -18.31 -8.60
CA GLY A 363 -14.18 -18.11 -10.01
C GLY A 363 -13.89 -19.37 -10.83
N GLU A 364 -14.14 -19.29 -12.14
CA GLU A 364 -13.87 -20.38 -13.07
C GLU A 364 -12.38 -20.56 -13.33
N GLU A 365 -11.92 -21.82 -13.33
CA GLU A 365 -10.56 -22.15 -13.73
C GLU A 365 -10.39 -21.96 -15.23
N ARG A 366 -9.43 -21.11 -15.62
CA ARG A 366 -9.12 -20.85 -17.03
C ARG A 366 -7.65 -20.57 -17.22
N THR A 367 -7.10 -21.05 -18.34
CA THR A 367 -5.79 -20.63 -18.84
C THR A 367 -5.98 -19.50 -19.84
N ILE A 368 -5.16 -18.47 -19.75
CA ILE A 368 -5.24 -17.27 -20.58
C ILE A 368 -3.85 -17.01 -21.18
N THR A 369 -3.79 -16.54 -22.41
CA THR A 369 -2.56 -16.13 -23.07
C THR A 369 -2.76 -14.74 -23.64
N GLY A 370 -1.83 -13.83 -23.35
CA GLY A 370 -1.86 -12.47 -23.87
C GLY A 370 -1.64 -12.42 -25.39
N PRO A 371 -2.16 -11.40 -26.09
CA PRO A 371 -2.88 -10.25 -25.56
C PRO A 371 -4.33 -10.58 -25.15
N ALA A 372 -4.75 -10.20 -23.95
CA ALA A 372 -6.11 -10.42 -23.48
C ALA A 372 -6.55 -9.37 -22.45
N VAL A 373 -7.85 -9.04 -22.47
CA VAL A 373 -8.51 -8.22 -21.44
C VAL A 373 -9.38 -9.14 -20.60
N ILE A 374 -9.21 -9.10 -19.28
CA ILE A 374 -10.01 -9.87 -18.32
C ILE A 374 -10.78 -8.91 -17.43
N GLU A 375 -12.10 -9.01 -17.49
CA GLU A 375 -12.99 -8.30 -16.58
C GLU A 375 -13.05 -9.00 -15.22
N LEU A 376 -12.84 -8.23 -14.16
CA LEU A 376 -12.86 -8.68 -12.77
C LEU A 376 -13.94 -7.90 -12.00
N ALA A 377 -14.25 -8.36 -10.79
CA ALA A 377 -15.21 -7.65 -9.95
C ALA A 377 -14.62 -6.29 -9.51
N GLY A 378 -15.05 -5.21 -10.18
CA GLY A 378 -14.62 -3.84 -9.87
C GLY A 378 -13.28 -3.41 -10.47
N SER A 379 -12.69 -4.18 -11.39
CA SER A 379 -11.42 -3.83 -12.07
C SER A 379 -11.29 -4.52 -13.42
N THR A 380 -10.29 -4.14 -14.20
CA THR A 380 -9.96 -4.78 -15.48
C THR A 380 -8.48 -5.11 -15.49
N CYS A 381 -8.13 -6.33 -15.92
CA CYS A 381 -6.76 -6.77 -16.07
C CYS A 381 -6.37 -6.84 -17.55
N TRP A 382 -5.26 -6.17 -17.88
CA TRP A 382 -4.63 -6.26 -19.19
C TRP A 382 -3.46 -7.25 -19.13
N ILE A 383 -3.47 -8.24 -20.02
CA ILE A 383 -2.42 -9.24 -20.15
C ILE A 383 -1.75 -9.01 -21.50
N PRO A 384 -0.55 -8.41 -21.54
CA PRO A 384 0.16 -8.14 -22.79
C PRO A 384 0.73 -9.44 -23.41
N PRO A 385 1.16 -9.40 -24.68
CA PRO A 385 1.85 -10.53 -25.31
C PRO A 385 3.04 -11.03 -24.47
N GLY A 386 3.25 -12.35 -24.42
CA GLY A 386 4.33 -12.96 -23.64
C GLY A 386 4.00 -13.26 -22.17
N TRP A 387 2.81 -12.86 -21.71
CA TRP A 387 2.28 -13.27 -20.41
C TRP A 387 1.22 -14.35 -20.57
N VAL A 388 1.23 -15.32 -19.65
CA VAL A 388 0.18 -16.34 -19.53
C VAL A 388 -0.40 -16.34 -18.13
N GLY A 389 -1.71 -16.55 -18.05
CA GLY A 389 -2.46 -16.58 -16.80
C GLY A 389 -3.03 -17.95 -16.51
N ALA A 390 -2.97 -18.34 -15.24
CA ALA A 390 -3.76 -19.43 -14.68
C ALA A 390 -4.67 -18.86 -13.60
N ARG A 391 -5.98 -19.02 -13.78
CA ARG A 391 -6.99 -18.62 -12.79
C ARG A 391 -7.35 -19.87 -11.97
N ASP A 392 -7.16 -19.82 -10.66
CA ASP A 392 -7.47 -20.92 -9.74
C ASP A 392 -8.79 -20.70 -8.96
N GLY A 393 -9.56 -19.72 -9.44
CA GLY A 393 -10.80 -19.25 -8.85
C GLY A 393 -10.63 -18.25 -7.70
N ARG A 394 -9.46 -18.09 -7.08
CA ARG A 394 -9.26 -17.05 -6.03
C ARG A 394 -8.53 -15.85 -6.56
N MET A 395 -7.64 -16.09 -7.51
CA MET A 395 -6.85 -15.08 -8.17
C MET A 395 -6.45 -15.53 -9.57
N LEU A 396 -6.00 -14.57 -10.35
CA LEU A 396 -5.32 -14.78 -11.61
C LEU A 396 -3.82 -14.70 -11.34
N ARG A 397 -3.12 -15.82 -11.53
CA ARG A 397 -1.66 -15.89 -11.47
C ARG A 397 -1.12 -15.75 -12.89
N LEU A 398 -0.48 -14.62 -13.17
CA LEU A 398 0.18 -14.34 -14.43
C LEU A 398 1.68 -14.65 -14.30
N THR A 399 2.23 -15.25 -15.34
CA THR A 399 3.65 -15.59 -15.43
C THR A 399 4.23 -15.17 -16.76
N ARG A 400 5.45 -14.65 -16.73
CA ARG A 400 6.18 -14.27 -17.93
C ARG A 400 6.81 -15.51 -18.60
N GLN A 401 6.43 -15.75 -19.86
CA GLN A 401 7.03 -16.79 -20.71
C GLN A 401 8.44 -16.44 -21.16
#